data_AF-A4V7Q8-F1
#
_entry.id   AF-A4V7Q8-F1
#
_cell.length_a   1.000
_cell.length_b   1.000
_cell.length_c   1.000
_cell.angle_alpha   90.00
_cell.angle_beta   90.00
_cell.angle_gamma   90.00
#
_symmetry.space_group_name_H-M   'P 1'
#
loop_
_entity.id
_entity.type
_entity.pdbx_description
1 polymer ?
#
loop_
_entity_poly.entity_id
_entity_poly.type
_entity_poly.pdbx_seq_one_letter_code
_entity_poly.pdbx_strand_id
1 'polypeptide(L)'
;MELNPYRKRFEAASAALLVAKKNVEEQHTLLGWLHCFNEVEAKTSLELARARVGTIQKELNSTRMGSPYLATWAPLSVSEIIKLRLFGTVPRPKCESKPKVDTEREAKIAKLESELKIQIGAVEKIYYQIQFHKTLDWLEADAEIATYNRQVADLEPDVAKLDADVRRFDEHLVEPLCEMKKLTGELALAIEARASAAEFDLRFKAAPDAISRRVVQQQCFNLFGLEDTDKAVRIKTGQVESLQRNLAKVETRIAELQKRESRGITRLVIDGTNLCYRGRNPNRKFIGVVALTHLVPTLQQLWPGVEIIICFDPGTLKNSAKLWPDGEKHFHHSVQIHEIAPGNKADESIIELASGETEYVLSNDTFRDFQNRPPVKEGRVFKADITTNDILVVELAAHARFGSSQVVPFNAIALKSPEASA
;
A
#
# COMPACT_ATOMS: atom_id res chain seq x y z
N MET A 1 -7.67 4.14 7.62
CA MET A 1 -8.78 4.99 7.13
C MET A 1 -9.07 4.58 5.70
N GLU A 2 -10.30 4.19 5.35
CA GLU A 2 -10.64 3.71 3.99
C GLU A 2 -10.49 4.78 2.90
N LEU A 3 -10.40 6.05 3.31
CA LEU A 3 -10.36 7.21 2.41
C LEU A 3 -8.98 7.48 1.79
N ASN A 4 -7.91 6.82 2.25
CA ASN A 4 -6.56 7.03 1.75
C ASN A 4 -6.31 6.27 0.44
N PRO A 5 -6.05 6.97 -0.70
CA PRO A 5 -5.89 6.31 -2.00
C PRO A 5 -4.60 5.48 -2.11
N TYR A 6 -3.59 5.78 -1.29
CA TYR A 6 -2.30 5.08 -1.33
C TYR A 6 -2.31 3.76 -0.58
N ARG A 7 -3.22 3.59 0.39
CA ARG A 7 -3.22 2.44 1.32
C ARG A 7 -3.30 1.10 0.60
N LYS A 8 -4.17 0.94 -0.41
CA LYS A 8 -4.26 -0.31 -1.19
C LYS A 8 -2.97 -0.64 -1.94
N ARG A 9 -2.33 0.38 -2.54
CA ARG A 9 -1.06 0.23 -3.25
C ARG A 9 0.06 -0.10 -2.29
N PHE A 10 0.10 0.57 -1.14
CA PHE A 10 1.05 0.30 -0.07
C PHE A 10 0.92 -1.13 0.48
N GLU A 11 -0.30 -1.59 0.76
CA GLU A 11 -0.56 -2.95 1.24
C GLU A 11 -0.11 -4.01 0.21
N ALA A 12 -0.43 -3.79 -1.08
CA ALA A 12 0.00 -4.67 -2.16
C ALA A 12 1.54 -4.70 -2.32
N ALA A 13 2.19 -3.53 -2.33
CA ALA A 13 3.64 -3.42 -2.45
C ALA A 13 4.36 -4.02 -1.23
N SER A 14 3.84 -3.80 -0.03
CA SER A 14 4.38 -4.37 1.21
C SER A 14 4.25 -5.89 1.24
N ALA A 15 3.10 -6.42 0.79
CA ALA A 15 2.91 -7.86 0.66
C ALA A 15 3.88 -8.48 -0.36
N ALA A 16 4.06 -7.84 -1.52
CA ALA A 16 5.01 -8.27 -2.54
C ALA A 16 6.47 -8.25 -2.00
N LEU A 17 6.85 -7.19 -1.28
CA LEU A 17 8.16 -7.09 -0.64
C LEU A 17 8.38 -8.19 0.39
N LEU A 18 7.37 -8.49 1.22
CA LEU A 18 7.45 -9.56 2.21
C LEU A 18 7.65 -10.93 1.56
N VAL A 19 6.93 -11.20 0.46
CA VAL A 19 7.10 -12.44 -0.32
C VAL A 19 8.51 -12.51 -0.91
N ALA A 20 9.00 -11.44 -1.52
CA ALA A 20 10.35 -11.41 -2.08
C ALA A 20 11.43 -11.67 -1.01
N LYS A 21 11.32 -11.02 0.16
CA LYS A 21 12.24 -11.25 1.29
C LYS A 21 12.17 -12.69 1.80
N LYS A 22 10.97 -13.24 1.93
CA LYS A 22 10.79 -14.64 2.34
C LYS A 22 11.44 -15.61 1.34
N ASN A 23 11.29 -15.36 0.04
CA ASN A 23 11.91 -16.18 -1.00
C ASN A 23 13.45 -16.10 -0.91
N VAL A 24 14.02 -14.91 -0.65
CA VAL A 24 15.47 -14.76 -0.40
C VAL A 24 15.91 -15.61 0.80
N GLU A 25 15.17 -15.57 1.92
CA GLU A 25 15.47 -16.37 3.11
C GLU A 25 15.36 -17.88 2.87
N GLU A 26 14.32 -18.32 2.16
CA GLU A 26 14.11 -19.73 1.79
C GLU A 26 15.26 -20.23 0.91
N GLN A 27 15.69 -19.43 -0.08
CA GLN A 27 16.80 -19.78 -0.96
C GLN A 27 18.16 -19.75 -0.25
N HIS A 28 18.41 -18.79 0.65
CA HIS A 28 19.59 -18.81 1.50
C HIS A 28 19.63 -20.02 2.42
N THR A 29 18.47 -20.45 2.94
CA THR A 29 18.36 -21.69 3.74
C THR A 29 18.70 -22.91 2.89
N LEU A 30 18.20 -22.96 1.66
CA LEU A 30 18.49 -24.03 0.70
C LEU A 30 19.98 -24.09 0.34
N LEU A 31 20.60 -22.95 -0.01
CA LEU A 31 22.04 -22.87 -0.26
C LEU A 31 22.87 -23.21 0.96
N GLY A 32 22.48 -22.73 2.15
CA GLY A 32 23.14 -23.09 3.40
C GLY A 32 23.14 -24.58 3.64
N TRP A 33 22.00 -25.24 3.40
CA TRP A 33 21.88 -26.69 3.44
C TRP A 33 22.79 -27.37 2.41
N LEU A 34 22.82 -26.90 1.16
CA LEU A 34 23.72 -27.43 0.12
C LEU A 34 25.19 -27.34 0.52
N HIS A 35 25.64 -26.17 0.98
CA HIS A 35 27.04 -25.95 1.36
C HIS A 35 27.47 -26.80 2.56
N CYS A 36 26.54 -27.12 3.46
CA CYS A 36 26.81 -27.96 4.62
C CYS A 36 26.59 -29.45 4.34
N PHE A 37 26.04 -29.83 3.19
CA PHE A 37 25.75 -31.22 2.86
C PHE A 37 27.01 -31.98 2.45
N ASN A 38 27.49 -32.83 3.36
CA ASN A 38 28.62 -33.70 3.07
C ASN A 38 28.14 -35.00 2.39
N GLU A 39 28.23 -35.05 1.06
CA GLU A 39 27.78 -36.23 0.29
C GLU A 39 28.52 -37.52 0.69
N VAL A 40 29.79 -37.43 1.08
CA VAL A 40 30.60 -38.60 1.49
C VAL A 40 30.08 -39.17 2.82
N GLU A 41 29.83 -38.31 3.79
CA GLU A 41 29.27 -38.71 5.08
C GLU A 41 27.85 -39.23 4.93
N ALA A 42 27.03 -38.61 4.08
CA ALA A 42 25.67 -39.07 3.79
C ALA A 42 25.66 -40.46 3.12
N LYS A 43 26.55 -40.71 2.15
CA LYS A 43 26.71 -42.04 1.52
C LYS A 43 27.16 -43.09 2.53
N THR A 44 28.12 -42.76 3.38
CA THR A 44 28.59 -43.65 4.45
C THR A 44 27.46 -43.98 5.42
N SER A 45 26.69 -42.96 5.82
CA SER A 45 25.50 -43.13 6.68
C SER A 45 24.42 -43.98 6.03
N LEU A 46 24.20 -43.83 4.71
CA LEU A 46 23.27 -44.65 3.94
C LEU A 46 23.70 -46.12 3.91
N GLU A 47 24.98 -46.41 3.71
CA GLU A 47 25.52 -47.77 3.73
C GLU A 47 25.38 -48.41 5.11
N LEU A 48 25.70 -47.68 6.18
CA LEU A 48 25.51 -48.14 7.56
C LEU A 48 24.04 -48.43 7.87
N ALA A 49 23.13 -47.54 7.47
CA ALA A 49 21.69 -47.73 7.67
C ALA A 49 21.16 -48.94 6.89
N ARG A 50 21.59 -49.14 5.63
CA ARG A 50 21.26 -50.33 4.83
C ARG A 50 21.79 -51.62 5.45
N ALA A 51 23.02 -51.60 5.96
CA ALA A 51 23.60 -52.74 6.67
C ALA A 51 22.77 -53.08 7.93
N ARG A 52 22.34 -52.05 8.68
CA ARG A 52 21.48 -52.23 9.86
C ARG A 52 20.13 -52.83 9.52
N VAL A 53 19.46 -52.35 8.46
CA VAL A 53 18.23 -52.95 7.93
C VAL A 53 18.45 -54.43 7.58
N GLY A 54 19.57 -54.75 6.91
CA GLY A 54 19.93 -56.13 6.58
C GLY A 54 20.13 -57.02 7.82
N THR A 55 20.76 -56.50 8.87
CA THR A 55 20.94 -57.22 10.15
C THR A 55 19.61 -57.46 10.85
N ILE A 56 18.77 -56.43 10.98
CA ILE A 56 17.43 -56.55 11.60
C ILE A 56 16.58 -57.54 10.81
N GLN A 57 16.63 -57.51 9.47
CA GLN A 57 15.88 -58.46 8.63
C GLN A 57 16.37 -59.90 8.83
N LYS A 58 17.69 -60.12 8.94
CA LYS A 58 18.25 -61.44 9.25
C LYS A 58 17.82 -61.92 10.63
N GLU A 59 17.85 -61.05 11.65
CA GLU A 59 17.40 -61.36 13.01
C GLU A 59 15.89 -61.64 13.08
N LEU A 60 15.09 -60.88 12.33
CA LEU A 60 13.66 -61.10 12.19
C LEU A 60 13.39 -62.46 11.54
N ASN A 61 14.09 -62.77 10.45
CA ASN A 61 13.97 -64.03 9.75
C ASN A 61 14.43 -65.21 10.62
N SER A 62 15.56 -65.10 11.35
CA SER A 62 16.01 -66.15 12.26
C SER A 62 15.04 -66.33 13.44
N THR A 63 14.49 -65.24 13.97
CA THR A 63 13.48 -65.29 15.05
C THR A 63 12.16 -65.86 14.54
N ARG A 64 11.78 -65.64 13.28
CA ARG A 64 10.62 -66.28 12.64
C ARG A 64 10.86 -67.75 12.28
N MET A 65 12.09 -68.10 11.88
CA MET A 65 12.51 -69.46 11.51
C MET A 65 12.92 -70.34 12.70
N GLY A 66 13.03 -69.78 13.92
CA GLY A 66 13.21 -70.51 15.17
C GLY A 66 12.10 -71.55 15.33
N SER A 67 12.35 -72.76 14.87
CA SER A 67 11.33 -73.76 14.61
C SER A 67 11.15 -74.69 15.83
N PRO A 68 9.94 -74.79 16.41
CA PRO A 68 9.57 -75.94 17.25
C PRO A 68 9.38 -77.21 16.41
N TYR A 69 9.36 -77.14 15.07
CA TYR A 69 8.96 -78.25 14.21
C TYR A 69 10.00 -79.36 14.05
N LEU A 70 11.23 -79.19 14.56
CA LEU A 70 12.19 -80.30 14.63
C LEU A 70 12.03 -81.15 15.91
N ALA A 71 11.23 -80.73 16.88
CA ALA A 71 11.07 -81.42 18.17
C ALA A 71 9.89 -82.41 18.24
N THR A 72 9.08 -82.55 17.19
CA THR A 72 7.87 -83.40 17.21
C THR A 72 8.00 -84.74 16.49
N TRP A 73 9.23 -85.20 16.21
CA TRP A 73 9.45 -86.60 15.84
C TRP A 73 9.67 -87.43 17.09
N ALA A 74 8.61 -87.65 17.87
CA ALA A 74 8.61 -88.70 18.86
C ALA A 74 8.68 -90.06 18.12
N PRO A 75 9.55 -91.00 18.54
CA PRO A 75 9.58 -92.32 17.93
C PRO A 75 8.21 -92.99 18.08
N LEU A 76 7.71 -93.61 17.00
CA LEU A 76 6.42 -94.32 17.00
C LEU A 76 6.39 -95.34 18.14
N SER A 77 5.31 -95.37 18.91
CA SER A 77 5.14 -96.42 19.92
C SER A 77 5.02 -97.79 19.25
N VAL A 78 5.39 -98.87 19.95
CA VAL A 78 5.31 -100.25 19.44
C VAL A 78 3.89 -100.57 18.94
N SER A 79 2.85 -100.03 19.60
CA SER A 79 1.45 -100.20 19.18
C SER A 79 1.10 -99.53 17.84
N GLU A 80 1.74 -98.40 17.52
CA GLU A 80 1.56 -97.67 16.26
C GLU A 80 2.34 -98.32 15.12
N ILE A 81 3.52 -98.88 15.41
CA ILE A 81 4.30 -99.69 14.47
C ILE A 81 3.53 -100.97 14.08
N ILE A 82 2.86 -101.60 15.05
CA ILE A 82 2.02 -102.79 14.81
C ILE A 82 0.80 -102.44 13.94
N LYS A 83 0.12 -101.31 14.21
CA LYS A 83 -1.03 -100.85 13.40
C LYS A 83 -0.62 -100.51 11.95
N LEU A 84 0.53 -99.86 11.77
CA LEU A 84 1.11 -99.59 10.45
C LEU A 84 1.37 -100.88 9.67
N ARG A 85 1.91 -101.92 10.32
CA ARG A 85 2.25 -103.20 9.69
C ARG A 85 1.05 -104.09 9.37
N LEU A 86 0.03 -104.12 10.21
CA LEU A 86 -1.12 -105.03 10.04
C LEU A 86 -2.26 -104.44 9.20
N PHE A 87 -2.46 -103.12 9.24
CA PHE A 87 -3.64 -102.48 8.64
C PHE A 87 -3.30 -101.40 7.61
N GLY A 88 -2.01 -101.19 7.28
CA GLY A 88 -1.56 -100.19 6.30
C GLY A 88 -1.90 -98.74 6.66
N THR A 89 -2.38 -98.49 7.88
CA THR A 89 -2.80 -97.16 8.33
C THR A 89 -1.60 -96.41 8.86
N VAL A 90 -1.19 -95.35 8.15
CA VAL A 90 -0.16 -94.42 8.61
C VAL A 90 -0.67 -93.74 9.89
N PRO A 91 -0.05 -93.95 11.06
CA PRO A 91 -0.44 -93.26 12.27
C PRO A 91 -0.21 -91.77 12.02
N ARG A 92 -1.29 -90.97 12.08
CA ARG A 92 -1.15 -89.52 12.15
C ARG A 92 -0.41 -89.23 13.46
N PRO A 93 0.74 -88.54 13.43
CA PRO A 93 1.40 -88.14 14.65
C PRO A 93 0.38 -87.39 15.50
N LYS A 94 0.27 -87.77 16.79
CA LYS A 94 -0.48 -86.96 17.74
C LYS A 94 0.18 -85.60 17.77
N CYS A 95 -0.45 -84.62 17.14
CA CYS A 95 -0.09 -83.22 17.27
C CYS A 95 -0.53 -82.80 18.67
N GLU A 96 0.24 -83.20 19.69
CA GLU A 96 0.00 -82.79 21.06
C GLU A 96 0.32 -81.30 21.17
N SER A 97 -0.72 -80.55 21.55
CA SER A 97 -0.76 -79.11 21.80
C SER A 97 -0.44 -78.21 20.60
N LYS A 98 -1.38 -77.30 20.29
CA LYS A 98 -1.04 -76.04 19.61
C LYS A 98 0.18 -75.46 20.35
N PRO A 99 1.27 -75.10 19.68
CA PRO A 99 2.40 -74.48 20.36
C PRO A 99 1.85 -73.32 21.18
N LYS A 100 2.11 -73.31 22.49
CA LYS A 100 1.83 -72.11 23.29
C LYS A 100 2.51 -70.96 22.57
N VAL A 101 1.70 -69.99 22.16
CA VAL A 101 2.19 -68.75 21.57
C VAL A 101 3.24 -68.21 22.54
N ASP A 102 4.48 -68.20 22.10
CA ASP A 102 5.60 -67.69 22.87
C ASP A 102 5.47 -66.16 22.84
N THR A 103 4.77 -65.61 23.84
CA THR A 103 4.47 -64.19 23.96
C THR A 103 5.73 -63.33 23.98
N GLU A 104 6.85 -63.88 24.47
CA GLU A 104 8.15 -63.19 24.49
C GLU A 104 8.74 -63.10 23.07
N ARG A 105 8.59 -64.17 22.28
CA ARG A 105 8.99 -64.19 20.88
C ARG A 105 8.14 -63.26 20.01
N GLU A 106 6.83 -63.24 20.20
CA GLU A 106 5.95 -62.30 19.48
C GLU A 106 6.25 -60.85 19.83
N ALA A 107 6.50 -60.54 21.11
CA ALA A 107 6.93 -59.22 21.54
C ALA A 107 8.28 -58.82 20.91
N LYS A 108 9.23 -59.77 20.80
CA LYS A 108 10.52 -59.54 20.13
C LYS A 108 10.35 -59.29 18.63
N ILE A 109 9.48 -60.03 17.95
CA ILE A 109 9.16 -59.83 16.53
C ILE A 109 8.55 -58.44 16.33
N ALA A 110 7.54 -58.05 17.12
CA ALA A 110 6.91 -56.74 17.02
C ALA A 110 7.92 -55.59 17.25
N LYS A 111 8.83 -55.76 18.22
CA LYS A 111 9.91 -54.79 18.45
C LYS A 111 10.84 -54.66 17.25
N LEU A 112 11.32 -55.78 16.70
CA LEU A 112 12.19 -55.79 15.53
C LEU A 112 11.50 -55.23 14.29
N GLU A 113 10.19 -55.47 14.12
CA GLU A 113 9.39 -54.88 13.03
C GLU A 113 9.27 -53.36 13.17
N SER A 114 9.05 -52.86 14.39
CA SER A 114 9.02 -51.40 14.63
C SER A 114 10.39 -50.75 14.36
N GLU A 115 11.48 -51.39 14.78
CA GLU A 115 12.84 -50.91 14.55
C GLU A 115 13.19 -50.95 13.06
N LEU A 116 12.81 -52.03 12.36
CA LEU A 116 12.97 -52.15 10.92
C LEU A 116 12.27 -51.02 10.17
N LYS A 117 11.02 -50.71 10.54
CA LYS A 117 10.26 -49.61 9.93
C LYS A 117 10.95 -48.26 10.11
N ILE A 118 11.46 -47.98 11.31
CA ILE A 118 12.21 -46.75 11.59
C ILE A 118 13.48 -46.68 10.73
N GLN A 119 14.24 -47.77 10.64
CA GLN A 119 15.49 -47.82 9.87
C GLN A 119 15.25 -47.72 8.37
N ILE A 120 14.18 -48.32 7.83
CA ILE A 120 13.77 -48.14 6.43
C ILE A 120 13.45 -46.67 6.15
N GLY A 121 12.66 -46.00 7.02
CA GLY A 121 12.38 -44.58 6.87
C GLY A 121 13.63 -43.69 6.93
N ALA A 122 14.63 -44.05 7.74
CA ALA A 122 15.92 -43.37 7.77
C ALA A 122 16.70 -43.54 6.46
N VAL A 123 16.73 -44.76 5.90
CA VAL A 123 17.35 -45.04 4.58
C VAL A 123 16.69 -44.22 3.48
N GLU A 124 15.36 -44.18 3.45
CA GLU A 124 14.59 -43.38 2.47
C GLU A 124 14.89 -41.90 2.59
N LYS A 125 14.95 -41.37 3.81
CA LYS A 125 15.28 -39.96 4.07
C LYS A 125 16.69 -39.59 3.59
N ILE A 126 17.71 -40.38 3.94
CA ILE A 126 19.10 -40.12 3.51
C ILE A 126 19.22 -40.25 2.00
N TYR A 127 18.57 -41.25 1.41
CA TYR A 127 18.56 -41.43 -0.04
C TYR A 127 17.93 -40.23 -0.74
N TYR A 128 16.79 -39.73 -0.25
CA TYR A 128 16.14 -38.53 -0.78
C TYR A 128 17.07 -37.32 -0.69
N GLN A 129 17.75 -37.09 0.44
CA GLN A 129 18.69 -35.99 0.60
C GLN A 129 19.85 -36.05 -0.41
N ILE A 130 20.43 -37.24 -0.64
CA ILE A 130 21.50 -37.42 -1.64
C ILE A 130 20.97 -37.14 -3.05
N GLN A 131 19.77 -37.63 -3.40
CA GLN A 131 19.19 -37.38 -4.72
C GLN A 131 18.87 -35.89 -4.91
N PHE A 132 18.23 -35.28 -3.91
CA PHE A 132 17.89 -33.86 -3.91
C PHE A 132 19.12 -32.97 -4.10
N HIS A 133 20.20 -33.24 -3.35
CA HIS A 133 21.48 -32.53 -3.52
C HIS A 133 22.07 -32.70 -4.93
N LYS A 134 21.97 -33.89 -5.53
CA LYS A 134 22.48 -34.14 -6.88
C LYS A 134 21.68 -33.45 -7.99
N THR A 135 20.39 -33.28 -7.77
CA THR A 135 19.49 -32.67 -8.77
C THR A 135 19.48 -31.15 -8.69
N LEU A 136 19.95 -30.56 -7.58
CA LEU A 136 19.94 -29.12 -7.41
C LEU A 136 21.12 -28.48 -8.14
N ASP A 137 20.84 -27.47 -8.95
CA ASP A 137 21.85 -26.66 -9.60
C ASP A 137 22.17 -25.42 -8.73
N TRP A 138 23.41 -25.32 -8.28
CA TRP A 138 23.89 -24.20 -7.47
C TRP A 138 23.85 -22.88 -8.24
N LEU A 139 24.07 -22.90 -9.56
CA LEU A 139 24.00 -21.71 -10.41
C LEU A 139 22.58 -21.20 -10.52
N GLU A 140 21.61 -22.11 -10.58
CA GLU A 140 20.18 -21.76 -10.63
C GLU A 140 19.74 -21.12 -9.31
N ALA A 141 20.11 -21.71 -8.18
CA ALA A 141 19.80 -21.13 -6.85
C ALA A 141 20.45 -19.74 -6.65
N ASP A 142 21.72 -19.56 -7.06
CA ASP A 142 22.39 -18.25 -7.01
C ASP A 142 21.70 -17.23 -7.92
N ALA A 143 21.28 -17.63 -9.13
CA ALA A 143 20.56 -16.76 -10.06
C ALA A 143 19.17 -16.38 -9.53
N GLU A 144 18.46 -17.30 -8.87
CA GLU A 144 17.19 -17.02 -8.21
C GLU A 144 17.37 -16.02 -7.06
N ILE A 145 18.38 -16.20 -6.21
CA ILE A 145 18.71 -15.24 -5.14
C ILE A 145 19.02 -13.86 -5.70
N ALA A 146 19.84 -13.78 -6.76
CA ALA A 146 20.14 -12.51 -7.42
C ALA A 146 18.87 -11.84 -7.96
N THR A 147 17.94 -12.64 -8.50
CA THR A 147 16.64 -12.17 -9.00
C THR A 147 15.77 -11.63 -7.88
N TYR A 148 15.60 -12.37 -6.78
CA TYR A 148 14.79 -11.92 -5.64
C TYR A 148 15.43 -10.72 -4.93
N ASN A 149 16.76 -10.67 -4.79
CA ASN A 149 17.46 -9.52 -4.24
C ASN A 149 17.24 -8.27 -5.09
N ARG A 150 17.24 -8.39 -6.42
CA ARG A 150 16.89 -7.27 -7.31
C ARG A 150 15.45 -6.80 -7.09
N GLN A 151 14.50 -7.73 -6.99
CA GLN A 151 13.11 -7.41 -6.68
C GLN A 151 12.97 -6.68 -5.33
N VAL A 152 13.71 -7.12 -4.31
CA VAL A 152 13.76 -6.43 -3.00
C VAL A 152 14.33 -5.02 -3.17
N ALA A 153 15.44 -4.86 -3.88
CA ALA A 153 16.07 -3.55 -4.13
C ALA A 153 15.16 -2.59 -4.89
N ASP A 154 14.35 -3.09 -5.81
CA ASP A 154 13.38 -2.29 -6.58
C ASP A 154 12.14 -1.94 -5.73
N LEU A 155 11.62 -2.88 -4.92
CA LEU A 155 10.39 -2.70 -4.15
C LEU A 155 10.57 -1.90 -2.85
N GLU A 156 11.73 -1.99 -2.19
CA GLU A 156 12.00 -1.26 -0.95
C GLU A 156 11.82 0.27 -1.05
N PRO A 157 12.42 0.98 -2.04
CA PRO A 157 12.23 2.42 -2.17
C PRO A 157 10.78 2.78 -2.49
N ASP A 158 10.09 1.96 -3.28
CA ASP A 158 8.68 2.16 -3.62
C ASP A 158 7.77 2.02 -2.40
N VAL A 159 7.99 1.01 -1.56
CA VAL A 159 7.24 0.84 -0.29
C VAL A 159 7.53 2.01 0.66
N ALA A 160 8.78 2.44 0.79
CA ALA A 160 9.16 3.57 1.63
C ALA A 160 8.49 4.88 1.16
N LYS A 161 8.46 5.12 -0.15
CA LYS A 161 7.77 6.27 -0.74
C LYS A 161 6.27 6.20 -0.49
N LEU A 162 5.64 5.06 -0.72
CA LEU A 162 4.20 4.87 -0.48
C LEU A 162 3.83 5.03 0.99
N ASP A 163 4.66 4.58 1.94
CA ASP A 163 4.44 4.82 3.37
C ASP A 163 4.47 6.32 3.70
N ALA A 164 5.44 7.06 3.15
CA ALA A 164 5.51 8.50 3.31
C ALA A 164 4.27 9.21 2.73
N ASP A 165 3.81 8.79 1.54
CA ASP A 165 2.61 9.32 0.90
C ASP A 165 1.33 8.99 1.71
N VAL A 166 1.24 7.77 2.27
CA VAL A 166 0.14 7.36 3.17
C VAL A 166 0.09 8.28 4.39
N ARG A 167 1.22 8.48 5.08
CA ARG A 167 1.29 9.30 6.29
C ARG A 167 0.93 10.76 6.01
N ARG A 168 1.52 11.33 4.95
CA ARG A 168 1.25 12.70 4.52
C ARG A 168 -0.23 12.91 4.24
N PHE A 169 -0.88 11.98 3.55
CA PHE A 169 -2.32 12.12 3.27
C PHE A 169 -3.18 11.93 4.51
N ASP A 170 -2.85 10.97 5.36
CA ASP A 170 -3.57 10.75 6.62
C ASP A 170 -3.52 12.01 7.50
N GLU A 171 -2.38 12.71 7.57
CA GLU A 171 -2.24 14.00 8.25
C GLU A 171 -3.20 15.06 7.70
N HIS A 172 -3.33 15.17 6.38
CA HIS A 172 -4.26 16.10 5.74
C HIS A 172 -5.75 15.77 5.98
N LEU A 173 -6.07 14.51 6.29
CA LEU A 173 -7.44 14.08 6.57
C LEU A 173 -7.88 14.30 8.02
N VAL A 174 -6.94 14.44 8.97
CA VAL A 174 -7.27 14.53 10.41
C VAL A 174 -8.27 15.65 10.71
N GLU A 175 -7.98 16.88 10.24
CA GLU A 175 -8.80 18.05 10.53
C GLU A 175 -10.20 17.94 9.90
N PRO A 176 -10.38 17.68 8.59
CA PRO A 176 -11.70 17.50 7.98
C PRO A 176 -12.51 16.36 8.61
N LEU A 177 -11.90 15.24 8.98
CA LEU A 177 -12.61 14.12 9.60
C LEU A 177 -13.10 14.45 11.02
N CYS A 178 -12.29 15.18 11.78
CA CYS A 178 -12.68 15.65 13.10
C CYS A 178 -13.84 16.65 13.01
N GLU A 179 -13.78 17.59 12.06
CA GLU A 179 -14.85 18.55 11.80
C GLU A 179 -16.14 17.86 11.35
N MET A 180 -16.05 16.89 10.43
CA MET A 180 -17.19 16.10 9.98
C MET A 180 -17.85 15.37 11.15
N LYS A 181 -17.06 14.70 11.99
CA LYS A 181 -17.58 14.00 13.19
C LYS A 181 -18.31 14.96 14.13
N LYS A 182 -17.74 16.14 14.37
CA LYS A 182 -18.35 17.19 15.20
C LYS A 182 -19.68 17.66 14.61
N LEU A 183 -19.70 18.04 13.33
CA LEU A 183 -20.90 18.52 12.65
C LEU A 183 -22.01 17.46 12.60
N THR A 184 -21.67 16.19 12.38
CA THR A 184 -22.63 15.08 12.43
C THR A 184 -23.27 14.93 13.80
N GLY A 185 -22.47 15.05 14.88
CA GLY A 185 -22.98 15.04 16.25
C GLY A 185 -23.91 16.22 16.54
N GLU A 186 -23.51 17.43 16.15
CA GLU A 186 -24.34 18.64 16.31
C GLU A 186 -25.63 18.56 15.50
N LEU A 187 -25.57 18.00 14.28
CA LEU A 187 -26.72 17.81 13.40
C LEU A 187 -27.73 16.84 14.02
N ALA A 188 -27.28 15.72 14.61
CA ALA A 188 -28.16 14.78 15.28
C ALA A 188 -28.97 15.46 16.40
N LEU A 189 -28.29 16.22 17.27
CA LEU A 189 -28.94 16.98 18.34
C LEU A 189 -29.88 18.07 17.79
N ALA A 190 -29.51 18.74 16.71
CA ALA A 190 -30.36 19.76 16.08
C ALA A 190 -31.63 19.17 15.45
N ILE A 191 -31.54 17.95 14.88
CA ILE A 191 -32.70 17.22 14.33
C ILE A 191 -33.67 16.85 15.45
N GLU A 192 -33.17 16.33 16.57
CA GLU A 192 -33.99 16.04 17.76
C GLU A 192 -34.66 17.31 18.29
N ALA A 193 -33.90 18.40 18.44
CA ALA A 193 -34.45 19.69 18.88
C ALA A 193 -35.53 20.22 17.92
N ARG A 194 -35.36 20.06 16.60
CA ARG A 194 -36.37 20.42 15.60
C ARG A 194 -37.64 19.56 15.75
N ALA A 195 -37.48 18.26 15.99
CA ALA A 195 -38.62 17.36 16.20
C ALA A 195 -39.42 17.75 17.45
N SER A 196 -38.74 18.02 18.58
CA SER A 196 -39.41 18.50 19.80
C SER A 196 -40.09 19.86 19.61
N ALA A 197 -39.49 20.80 18.86
CA ALA A 197 -40.13 22.07 18.53
C ALA A 197 -41.41 21.87 17.70
N ALA A 198 -41.37 20.97 16.70
CA ALA A 198 -42.54 20.63 15.89
C ALA A 198 -43.65 19.96 16.70
N GLU A 199 -43.29 19.13 17.69
CA GLU A 199 -44.25 18.54 18.61
C GLU A 199 -44.95 19.60 19.47
N PHE A 200 -44.21 20.57 20.02
CA PHE A 200 -44.82 21.68 20.76
C PHE A 200 -45.77 22.50 19.90
N ASP A 201 -45.40 22.80 18.66
CA ASP A 201 -46.27 23.53 17.73
C ASP A 201 -47.57 22.76 17.42
N LEU A 202 -47.46 21.45 17.19
CA LEU A 202 -48.62 20.58 16.97
C LEU A 202 -49.53 20.55 18.21
N ARG A 203 -48.95 20.36 19.40
CA ARG A 203 -49.68 20.35 20.67
C ARG A 203 -50.32 21.70 20.97
N PHE A 204 -49.66 22.81 20.63
CA PHE A 204 -50.20 24.16 20.78
C PHE A 204 -51.42 24.39 19.88
N LYS A 205 -51.34 23.96 18.62
CA LYS A 205 -52.45 24.05 17.64
C LYS A 205 -53.63 23.15 18.01
N ALA A 206 -53.37 21.99 18.61
CA ALA A 206 -54.40 21.03 19.04
C ALA A 206 -55.04 21.37 20.41
N ALA A 207 -54.48 22.30 21.18
CA ALA A 207 -54.96 22.60 22.53
C ALA A 207 -56.34 23.29 22.53
N PRO A 208 -57.31 22.79 23.30
CA PRO A 208 -58.71 23.23 23.23
C PRO A 208 -58.95 24.61 23.84
N ASP A 209 -58.13 25.03 24.82
CA ASP A 209 -58.35 26.24 25.61
C ASP A 209 -57.06 27.06 25.80
N ALA A 210 -57.22 28.29 26.27
CA ALA A 210 -56.12 29.24 26.44
C ALA A 210 -55.13 28.84 27.56
N ILE A 211 -55.59 28.13 28.59
CA ILE A 211 -54.73 27.68 29.70
C ILE A 211 -53.82 26.57 29.19
N SER A 212 -54.39 25.57 28.50
CA SER A 212 -53.63 24.48 27.87
C SER A 212 -52.58 25.00 26.88
N ARG A 213 -52.94 26.00 26.05
CA ARG A 213 -51.98 26.68 25.15
C ARG A 213 -50.83 27.32 25.92
N ARG A 214 -51.11 28.01 27.04
CA ARG A 214 -50.09 28.63 27.88
C ARG A 214 -49.14 27.61 28.51
N VAL A 215 -49.64 26.44 28.91
CA VAL A 215 -48.80 25.34 29.42
C VAL A 215 -47.81 24.86 28.36
N VAL A 216 -48.27 24.67 27.11
CA VAL A 216 -47.40 24.26 25.99
C VAL A 216 -46.34 25.33 25.69
N GLN A 217 -46.73 26.62 25.66
CA GLN A 217 -45.79 27.73 25.48
C GLN A 217 -44.74 27.78 26.59
N GLN A 218 -45.14 27.56 27.85
CA GLN A 218 -44.20 27.53 28.97
C GLN A 218 -43.20 26.36 28.84
N GLN A 219 -43.65 25.20 28.39
CA GLN A 219 -42.77 24.05 28.16
C GLN A 219 -41.78 24.33 27.02
N CYS A 220 -42.25 24.92 25.92
CA CYS A 220 -41.41 25.38 24.81
C CYS A 220 -40.38 26.41 25.28
N PHE A 221 -40.80 27.39 26.09
CA PHE A 221 -39.93 28.41 26.66
C PHE A 221 -38.86 27.80 27.57
N ASN A 222 -39.22 26.83 28.43
CA ASN A 222 -38.26 26.19 29.30
C ASN A 222 -37.18 25.41 28.53
N LEU A 223 -37.55 24.78 27.40
CA LEU A 223 -36.60 23.99 26.61
C LEU A 223 -35.76 24.84 25.64
N PHE A 224 -36.39 25.84 25.00
CA PHE A 224 -35.77 26.59 23.90
C PHE A 224 -35.59 28.09 24.17
N GLY A 225 -36.11 28.62 25.27
CA GLY A 225 -36.09 30.06 25.57
C GLY A 225 -37.04 30.89 24.69
N LEU A 226 -38.03 30.24 24.05
CA LEU A 226 -38.93 30.86 23.09
C LEU A 226 -40.39 30.55 23.46
N GLU A 227 -41.20 31.60 23.65
CA GLU A 227 -42.65 31.45 23.93
C GLU A 227 -43.47 31.15 22.67
N ASP A 228 -42.97 31.54 21.50
CA ASP A 228 -43.59 31.31 20.20
C ASP A 228 -43.12 29.98 19.61
N THR A 229 -44.04 29.01 19.50
CA THR A 229 -43.78 27.65 19.01
C THR A 229 -43.41 27.61 17.54
N ASP A 230 -44.05 28.43 16.70
CA ASP A 230 -43.76 28.51 15.27
C ASP A 230 -42.36 29.11 15.04
N LYS A 231 -42.02 30.16 15.80
CA LYS A 231 -40.66 30.73 15.80
C LYS A 231 -39.61 29.72 16.25
N ALA A 232 -39.90 28.89 17.27
CA ALA A 232 -39.00 27.82 17.69
C ALA A 232 -38.76 26.80 16.56
N VAL A 233 -39.82 26.36 15.87
CA VAL A 233 -39.72 25.46 14.70
C VAL A 233 -38.86 26.08 13.60
N ARG A 234 -39.11 27.34 13.25
CA ARG A 234 -38.35 28.05 12.20
C ARG A 234 -36.87 28.16 12.53
N ILE A 235 -36.52 28.54 13.77
CA ILE A 235 -35.11 28.66 14.20
C ILE A 235 -34.43 27.29 14.16
N LYS A 236 -35.05 26.24 14.72
CA LYS A 236 -34.45 24.90 14.74
C LYS A 236 -34.31 24.30 13.35
N THR A 237 -35.27 24.57 12.45
CA THR A 237 -35.16 24.19 11.03
C THR A 237 -33.97 24.88 10.36
N GLY A 238 -33.81 26.18 10.55
CA GLY A 238 -32.65 26.92 10.02
C GLY A 238 -31.31 26.44 10.57
N GLN A 239 -31.25 26.02 11.84
CA GLN A 239 -30.06 25.39 12.43
C GLN A 239 -29.70 24.08 11.73
N VAL A 240 -30.68 23.19 11.51
CA VAL A 240 -30.49 21.94 10.77
C VAL A 240 -29.98 22.21 9.35
N GLU A 241 -30.62 23.10 8.60
CA GLU A 241 -30.19 23.44 7.24
C GLU A 241 -28.76 24.01 7.19
N SER A 242 -28.41 24.86 8.16
CA SER A 242 -27.06 25.43 8.26
C SER A 242 -26.02 24.35 8.52
N LEU A 243 -26.28 23.43 9.45
CA LEU A 243 -25.39 22.32 9.77
C LEU A 243 -25.25 21.36 8.59
N GLN A 244 -26.34 21.04 7.89
CA GLN A 244 -26.31 20.23 6.66
C GLN A 244 -25.44 20.86 5.57
N ARG A 245 -25.58 22.18 5.35
CA ARG A 245 -24.73 22.90 4.37
C ARG A 245 -23.26 22.87 4.77
N ASN A 246 -22.94 23.01 6.05
CA ASN A 246 -21.56 22.96 6.52
C ASN A 246 -20.98 21.54 6.39
N LEU A 247 -21.75 20.51 6.75
CA LEU A 247 -21.36 19.12 6.58
C LEU A 247 -21.08 18.79 5.10
N ALA A 248 -21.95 19.23 4.19
CA ALA A 248 -21.75 19.06 2.75
C ALA A 248 -20.45 19.74 2.24
N LYS A 249 -20.06 20.90 2.80
CA LYS A 249 -18.79 21.56 2.47
C LYS A 249 -17.59 20.74 2.92
N VAL A 250 -17.64 20.15 4.12
CA VAL A 250 -16.57 19.30 4.64
C VAL A 250 -16.45 18.02 3.81
N GLU A 251 -17.57 17.39 3.46
CA GLU A 251 -17.60 16.24 2.55
C GLU A 251 -16.98 16.58 1.18
N THR A 252 -17.35 17.74 0.62
CA THR A 252 -16.76 18.23 -0.64
C THR A 252 -15.26 18.42 -0.51
N ARG A 253 -14.79 19.03 0.58
CA ARG A 253 -13.36 19.22 0.87
C ARG A 253 -12.61 17.89 0.95
N ILE A 254 -13.17 16.87 1.61
CA ILE A 254 -12.58 15.52 1.68
C ILE A 254 -12.51 14.89 0.29
N ALA A 255 -13.59 14.97 -0.49
CA ALA A 255 -13.64 14.43 -1.85
C ALA A 255 -12.62 15.12 -2.78
N GLU A 256 -12.44 16.44 -2.65
CA GLU A 256 -11.45 17.21 -3.40
C GLU A 256 -10.01 16.79 -3.03
N LEU A 257 -9.72 16.57 -1.75
CA LEU A 257 -8.43 16.06 -1.29
C LEU A 257 -8.14 14.67 -1.87
N GLN A 258 -9.11 13.75 -1.83
CA GLN A 258 -8.97 12.42 -2.43
C GLN A 258 -8.77 12.49 -3.94
N LYS A 259 -9.59 13.31 -4.63
CA LYS A 259 -9.46 13.54 -6.07
C LYS A 259 -8.10 14.14 -6.40
N ARG A 260 -7.49 14.94 -5.53
CA ARG A 260 -6.16 15.52 -5.74
C ARG A 260 -5.07 14.47 -5.73
N GLU A 261 -5.01 13.69 -4.66
CA GLU A 261 -3.93 12.70 -4.46
C GLU A 261 -4.06 11.47 -5.36
N SER A 262 -5.27 11.12 -5.79
CA SER A 262 -5.50 9.98 -6.69
C SER A 262 -5.16 10.26 -8.16
N ARG A 263 -4.80 11.50 -8.53
CA ARG A 263 -4.48 11.84 -9.92
C ARG A 263 -3.18 11.19 -10.35
N GLY A 264 -3.24 10.49 -11.49
CA GLY A 264 -2.04 10.22 -12.27
C GLY A 264 -1.72 11.47 -13.10
N ILE A 265 -0.62 12.13 -12.78
CA ILE A 265 -0.08 13.22 -13.60
C ILE A 265 1.17 12.67 -14.29
N THR A 266 1.19 12.66 -15.61
CA THR A 266 2.35 12.24 -16.41
C THR A 266 3.05 13.43 -17.04
N ARG A 267 2.27 14.45 -17.45
CA ARG A 267 2.76 15.71 -18.01
C ARG A 267 2.01 16.90 -17.46
N LEU A 268 2.73 18.00 -17.23
CA LEU A 268 2.18 19.31 -16.93
C LEU A 268 2.63 20.33 -17.99
N VAL A 269 1.67 20.87 -18.73
CA VAL A 269 1.87 21.94 -19.71
C VAL A 269 1.54 23.27 -19.05
N ILE A 270 2.54 24.12 -18.91
CA ILE A 270 2.46 25.38 -18.19
C ILE A 270 2.35 26.52 -19.21
N ASP A 271 1.30 27.31 -19.08
CA ASP A 271 1.18 28.58 -19.80
C ASP A 271 2.09 29.62 -19.14
N GLY A 272 3.33 29.65 -19.62
CA GLY A 272 4.39 30.50 -19.09
C GLY A 272 4.04 31.98 -19.24
N THR A 273 3.47 32.39 -20.38
CA THR A 273 3.05 33.79 -20.58
C THR A 273 2.03 34.20 -19.54
N ASN A 274 1.01 33.38 -19.30
CA ASN A 274 -0.06 33.72 -18.37
C ASN A 274 0.47 33.94 -16.95
N LEU A 275 1.34 33.04 -16.49
CA LEU A 275 1.96 33.03 -15.16
C LEU A 275 3.05 34.10 -14.97
N CYS A 276 3.50 34.75 -16.05
CA CYS A 276 4.39 35.90 -15.95
C CYS A 276 3.70 37.20 -15.52
N TYR A 277 2.40 37.14 -15.26
CA TYR A 277 1.63 38.30 -14.85
C TYR A 277 0.91 38.05 -13.53
N ARG A 278 0.88 39.09 -12.70
CA ARG A 278 0.15 39.13 -11.44
C ARG A 278 -1.08 40.01 -11.54
N GLY A 279 -2.13 39.64 -10.83
CA GLY A 279 -3.38 40.39 -10.76
C GLY A 279 -4.31 40.10 -11.95
N ARG A 280 -5.51 40.67 -11.89
CA ARG A 280 -6.52 40.54 -12.95
C ARG A 280 -6.61 41.83 -13.74
N ASN A 281 -7.01 41.73 -15.00
CA ASN A 281 -7.30 42.90 -15.82
C ASN A 281 -8.31 43.82 -15.12
N PRO A 282 -8.10 45.15 -15.13
CA PRO A 282 -7.05 45.90 -15.83
C PRO A 282 -5.71 46.02 -15.06
N ASN A 283 -5.64 45.60 -13.80
CA ASN A 283 -4.47 45.77 -12.92
C ASN A 283 -3.40 44.66 -13.10
N ARG A 284 -3.30 44.10 -14.31
CA ARG A 284 -2.38 43.01 -14.63
C ARG A 284 -0.96 43.57 -14.71
N LYS A 285 -0.08 43.15 -13.81
CA LYS A 285 1.33 43.58 -13.76
C LYS A 285 2.25 42.46 -14.22
N PHE A 286 3.10 42.74 -15.20
CA PHE A 286 4.16 41.81 -15.59
C PHE A 286 5.18 41.69 -14.45
N ILE A 287 5.43 40.46 -14.01
CA ILE A 287 6.41 40.14 -12.95
C ILE A 287 7.62 39.39 -13.50
N GLY A 288 7.73 39.29 -14.83
CA GLY A 288 8.68 38.39 -15.46
C GLY A 288 8.38 36.96 -15.04
N VAL A 289 9.42 36.17 -14.88
CA VAL A 289 9.31 34.71 -14.76
C VAL A 289 9.57 34.19 -13.35
N VAL A 290 9.75 35.13 -12.41
CA VAL A 290 10.19 34.86 -11.05
C VAL A 290 9.28 33.87 -10.32
N ALA A 291 7.97 33.89 -10.64
CA ALA A 291 7.02 32.92 -10.09
C ALA A 291 7.30 31.51 -10.64
N LEU A 292 7.59 31.37 -11.93
CA LEU A 292 7.91 30.09 -12.58
C LEU A 292 9.23 29.51 -12.07
N THR A 293 10.27 30.34 -11.89
CA THR A 293 11.58 29.87 -11.40
C THR A 293 11.52 29.28 -9.99
N HIS A 294 10.52 29.66 -9.19
CA HIS A 294 10.30 29.10 -7.86
C HIS A 294 9.25 27.98 -7.87
N LEU A 295 8.21 28.09 -8.71
CA LEU A 295 7.15 27.08 -8.79
C LEU A 295 7.66 25.76 -9.40
N VAL A 296 8.42 25.81 -10.48
CA VAL A 296 8.81 24.60 -11.23
C VAL A 296 9.67 23.66 -10.39
N PRO A 297 10.69 24.11 -9.64
CA PRO A 297 11.42 23.23 -8.71
C PRO A 297 10.50 22.58 -7.67
N THR A 298 9.56 23.34 -7.11
CA THR A 298 8.56 22.80 -6.17
C THR A 298 7.71 21.72 -6.83
N LEU A 299 7.29 21.93 -8.07
CA LEU A 299 6.52 20.93 -8.83
C LEU A 299 7.33 19.67 -9.10
N GLN A 300 8.61 19.79 -9.47
CA GLN A 300 9.49 18.64 -9.69
C GLN A 300 9.73 17.83 -8.41
N GLN A 301 9.80 18.50 -7.25
CA GLN A 301 9.91 17.83 -5.95
C GLN A 301 8.62 17.10 -5.56
N LEU A 302 7.47 17.75 -5.76
CA LEU A 302 6.16 17.17 -5.41
C LEU A 302 5.76 16.04 -6.36
N TRP A 303 6.14 16.14 -7.63
CA TRP A 303 5.74 15.22 -8.70
C TRP A 303 6.97 14.71 -9.46
N PRO A 304 7.81 13.89 -8.80
CA PRO A 304 9.03 13.39 -9.42
C PRO A 304 8.71 12.49 -10.63
N GLY A 305 9.38 12.76 -11.75
CA GLY A 305 9.19 12.02 -13.01
C GLY A 305 8.11 12.59 -13.93
N VAL A 306 7.38 13.63 -13.51
CA VAL A 306 6.45 14.34 -14.39
C VAL A 306 7.21 15.17 -15.42
N GLU A 307 6.81 15.05 -16.69
CA GLU A 307 7.30 15.89 -17.76
C GLU A 307 6.70 17.30 -17.63
N ILE A 308 7.54 18.33 -17.55
CA ILE A 308 7.09 19.73 -17.45
C ILE A 308 7.46 20.45 -18.74
N ILE A 309 6.45 20.98 -19.43
CA ILE A 309 6.62 21.79 -20.63
C ILE A 309 6.12 23.20 -20.34
N ILE A 310 6.96 24.21 -20.51
CA ILE A 310 6.59 25.61 -20.34
C ILE A 310 6.45 26.26 -21.70
N CYS A 311 5.23 26.66 -22.05
CA CYS A 311 4.91 27.30 -23.32
C CYS A 311 4.90 28.82 -23.16
N PHE A 312 5.56 29.52 -24.07
CA PHE A 312 5.54 30.98 -24.14
C PHE A 312 4.97 31.45 -25.47
N ASP A 313 4.19 32.53 -25.40
CA ASP A 313 3.78 33.30 -26.57
C ASP A 313 5.00 33.90 -27.28
N PRO A 314 4.90 34.13 -28.60
CA PRO A 314 5.98 34.74 -29.37
C PRO A 314 6.43 36.06 -28.75
N GLY A 315 7.73 36.17 -28.41
CA GLY A 315 8.32 37.39 -27.90
C GLY A 315 8.18 37.63 -26.40
N THR A 316 7.45 36.78 -25.66
CA THR A 316 7.37 36.88 -24.18
C THR A 316 8.73 36.71 -23.54
N LEU A 317 9.55 35.77 -24.03
CA LEU A 317 10.92 35.55 -23.55
C LEU A 317 11.84 36.74 -23.86
N LYS A 318 11.67 37.38 -25.02
CA LYS A 318 12.42 38.59 -25.37
C LYS A 318 12.08 39.75 -24.44
N ASN A 319 10.81 39.90 -24.09
CA ASN A 319 10.35 40.92 -23.14
C ASN A 319 10.78 40.63 -21.70
N SER A 320 10.98 39.35 -21.36
CA SER A 320 11.48 38.95 -20.05
C SER A 320 13.01 39.02 -19.94
N ALA A 321 13.77 39.12 -21.03
CA ALA A 321 15.25 39.09 -21.04
C ALA A 321 15.94 40.07 -20.08
N LYS A 322 15.34 41.23 -19.76
CA LYS A 322 15.86 42.16 -18.74
C LYS A 322 15.69 41.67 -17.30
N LEU A 323 14.62 40.89 -17.06
CA LEU A 323 14.31 40.25 -15.79
C LEU A 323 14.77 38.78 -15.77
N TRP A 324 15.24 38.26 -16.90
CA TRP A 324 15.70 36.90 -17.09
C TRP A 324 16.87 36.78 -18.11
N PRO A 325 18.07 37.25 -17.75
CA PRO A 325 19.22 37.22 -18.67
C PRO A 325 19.69 35.80 -19.00
N ASP A 326 19.47 34.84 -18.09
CA ASP A 326 19.93 33.44 -18.18
C ASP A 326 18.76 32.44 -18.18
N GLY A 327 17.67 32.79 -18.88
CA GLY A 327 16.46 32.01 -19.18
C GLY A 327 16.46 30.54 -18.76
N GLU A 328 16.95 29.75 -19.69
CA GLU A 328 16.92 28.29 -19.65
C GLU A 328 17.83 27.69 -18.57
N LYS A 329 18.89 28.39 -18.13
CA LYS A 329 19.86 27.87 -17.17
C LYS A 329 19.29 27.70 -15.75
N HIS A 330 18.15 28.34 -15.46
CA HIS A 330 17.51 28.28 -14.16
C HIS A 330 16.62 27.04 -13.98
N PHE A 331 16.28 26.36 -15.06
CA PHE A 331 15.52 25.12 -14.99
C PHE A 331 16.43 23.93 -15.18
N HIS A 332 16.11 22.85 -14.47
CA HIS A 332 16.76 21.57 -14.69
C HIS A 332 16.53 21.12 -16.14
N HIS A 333 17.48 20.38 -16.72
CA HIS A 333 17.41 19.92 -18.12
C HIS A 333 16.20 19.04 -18.45
N SER A 334 15.44 18.62 -17.43
CA SER A 334 14.20 17.85 -17.57
C SER A 334 12.97 18.71 -17.83
N VAL A 335 13.09 20.04 -17.80
CA VAL A 335 12.01 20.98 -18.14
C VAL A 335 12.19 21.42 -19.58
N GLN A 336 11.16 21.22 -20.40
CA GLN A 336 11.16 21.69 -21.78
C GLN A 336 10.59 23.10 -21.84
N ILE A 337 11.34 24.04 -22.39
CA ILE A 337 10.82 25.37 -22.72
C ILE A 337 10.47 25.40 -24.21
N HIS A 338 9.25 25.84 -24.53
CA HIS A 338 8.75 25.93 -25.89
C HIS A 338 8.25 27.34 -26.18
N GLU A 339 8.98 28.11 -26.99
CA GLU A 339 8.49 29.38 -27.52
C GLU A 339 7.71 29.11 -28.82
N ILE A 340 6.46 29.55 -28.85
CA ILE A 340 5.55 29.27 -29.96
C ILE A 340 5.92 30.13 -31.16
N ALA A 341 5.85 29.52 -32.35
CA ALA A 341 6.22 30.20 -33.58
C ALA A 341 5.32 31.42 -33.86
N PRO A 342 5.87 32.53 -34.38
CA PRO A 342 5.07 33.69 -34.77
C PRO A 342 3.94 33.31 -35.73
N GLY A 343 2.71 33.75 -35.42
CA GLY A 343 1.52 33.47 -36.24
C GLY A 343 0.65 32.31 -35.74
N ASN A 344 1.17 31.47 -34.83
CA ASN A 344 0.38 30.46 -34.14
C ASN A 344 -0.18 31.01 -32.82
N LYS A 345 -1.36 30.54 -32.42
CA LYS A 345 -1.97 30.88 -31.12
C LYS A 345 -1.40 29.96 -30.04
N ALA A 346 -0.90 30.53 -28.95
CA ALA A 346 -0.33 29.72 -27.88
C ALA A 346 -1.34 28.76 -27.25
N ASP A 347 -2.57 29.24 -27.08
CA ASP A 347 -3.68 28.49 -26.49
C ASP A 347 -3.91 27.13 -27.18
N GLU A 348 -3.84 27.09 -28.52
CA GLU A 348 -4.06 25.85 -29.27
C GLU A 348 -2.94 24.83 -29.01
N SER A 349 -1.68 25.27 -29.06
CA SER A 349 -0.54 24.38 -28.79
C SER A 349 -0.52 23.87 -27.35
N ILE A 350 -0.87 24.72 -26.38
CA ILE A 350 -0.96 24.33 -24.97
C ILE A 350 -2.00 23.22 -24.77
N ILE A 351 -3.18 23.37 -25.39
CA ILE A 351 -4.26 22.39 -25.28
C ILE A 351 -3.92 21.08 -26.00
N GLU A 352 -3.28 21.13 -27.17
CA GLU A 352 -2.88 19.93 -27.92
C GLU A 352 -1.76 19.14 -27.19
N LEU A 353 -0.80 19.85 -26.59
CA LEU A 353 0.30 19.24 -25.82
C LEU A 353 -0.15 18.53 -24.53
N ALA A 354 -1.36 18.85 -24.06
CA ALA A 354 -1.98 18.26 -22.88
C ALA A 354 -3.18 17.36 -23.22
N SER A 355 -3.28 16.87 -24.45
CA SER A 355 -4.44 16.11 -24.94
C SER A 355 -4.64 14.75 -24.26
N GLY A 356 -3.58 14.14 -23.71
CA GLY A 356 -3.64 12.85 -23.02
C GLY A 356 -4.46 12.86 -21.72
N GLU A 357 -4.90 11.69 -21.27
CA GLU A 357 -5.81 11.54 -20.12
C GLU A 357 -5.20 11.96 -18.77
N THR A 358 -3.88 11.83 -18.64
CA THR A 358 -3.10 12.12 -17.42
C THR A 358 -2.23 13.37 -17.58
N GLU A 359 -2.51 14.16 -18.61
CA GLU A 359 -1.80 15.40 -18.91
C GLU A 359 -2.63 16.58 -18.42
N TYR A 360 -2.00 17.62 -17.87
CA TYR A 360 -2.71 18.74 -17.25
C TYR A 360 -2.14 20.07 -17.73
N VAL A 361 -2.98 21.10 -17.68
CA VAL A 361 -2.59 22.47 -18.04
C VAL A 361 -2.54 23.32 -16.78
N LEU A 362 -1.53 24.17 -16.65
CA LEU A 362 -1.49 25.23 -15.64
C LEU A 362 -1.61 26.58 -16.33
N SER A 363 -2.78 27.23 -16.21
CA SER A 363 -3.04 28.57 -16.73
C SER A 363 -4.20 29.23 -15.98
N ASN A 364 -4.17 30.55 -15.84
CA ASN A 364 -5.35 31.31 -15.40
C ASN A 364 -6.30 31.66 -16.55
N ASP A 365 -5.97 31.32 -17.80
CA ASP A 365 -6.93 31.43 -18.89
C ASP A 365 -8.04 30.38 -18.75
N THR A 366 -9.22 30.74 -19.24
CA THR A 366 -10.39 29.87 -19.32
C THR A 366 -10.47 29.08 -20.62
N PHE A 367 -9.64 29.41 -21.63
CA PHE A 367 -9.63 28.77 -22.95
C PHE A 367 -11.04 28.68 -23.55
N ARG A 368 -11.75 29.81 -23.63
CA ARG A 368 -13.17 29.87 -24.04
C ARG A 368 -13.44 29.28 -25.42
N ASP A 369 -12.47 29.35 -26.31
CA ASP A 369 -12.59 28.82 -27.67
C ASP A 369 -12.36 27.30 -27.75
N PHE A 370 -11.86 26.67 -26.68
CA PHE A 370 -11.46 25.26 -26.64
C PHE A 370 -12.26 24.43 -25.63
N GLN A 371 -13.47 24.86 -25.25
CA GLN A 371 -14.32 24.18 -24.24
C GLN A 371 -14.68 22.73 -24.60
N ASN A 372 -14.63 22.37 -25.89
CA ASN A 372 -14.87 21.01 -26.36
C ASN A 372 -13.64 20.10 -26.29
N ARG A 373 -12.45 20.65 -26.05
CA ARG A 373 -11.21 19.88 -26.00
C ARG A 373 -11.07 19.19 -24.63
N PRO A 374 -10.50 17.97 -24.58
CA PRO A 374 -10.43 17.17 -23.36
C PRO A 374 -9.89 17.91 -22.12
N PRO A 375 -8.78 18.69 -22.19
CA PRO A 375 -8.23 19.33 -20.99
C PRO A 375 -9.18 20.33 -20.34
N VAL A 376 -9.93 21.07 -21.16
CA VAL A 376 -10.88 22.08 -20.68
C VAL A 376 -12.19 21.42 -20.25
N LYS A 377 -12.73 20.52 -21.08
CA LYS A 377 -13.99 19.82 -20.85
C LYS A 377 -13.98 18.98 -19.57
N GLU A 378 -12.84 18.35 -19.26
CA GLU A 378 -12.68 17.46 -18.10
C GLU A 378 -12.19 18.20 -16.85
N GLY A 379 -11.96 19.51 -16.93
CA GLY A 379 -11.46 20.31 -15.82
C GLY A 379 -10.02 19.98 -15.43
N ARG A 380 -9.17 19.68 -16.41
CA ARG A 380 -7.73 19.43 -16.26
C ARG A 380 -6.87 20.71 -16.40
N VAL A 381 -7.50 21.88 -16.35
CA VAL A 381 -6.83 23.18 -16.31
C VAL A 381 -6.79 23.69 -14.87
N PHE A 382 -5.60 23.70 -14.29
CA PHE A 382 -5.34 24.23 -12.96
C PHE A 382 -5.04 25.72 -13.01
N LYS A 383 -5.47 26.43 -11.96
CA LYS A 383 -5.25 27.86 -11.82
C LYS A 383 -4.16 28.13 -10.79
N ALA A 384 -3.45 29.24 -10.97
CA ALA A 384 -2.45 29.70 -10.03
C ALA A 384 -2.88 31.03 -9.41
N ASP A 385 -2.86 31.10 -8.09
CA ASP A 385 -2.98 32.37 -7.38
C ASP A 385 -1.58 32.96 -7.17
N ILE A 386 -1.33 34.12 -7.78
CA ILE A 386 -0.04 34.81 -7.72
C ILE A 386 -0.22 36.07 -6.88
N THR A 387 0.41 36.09 -5.72
CA THR A 387 0.43 37.23 -4.81
C THR A 387 1.72 38.04 -4.98
N THR A 388 2.00 38.96 -4.05
CA THR A 388 3.22 39.76 -4.13
C THR A 388 4.48 38.91 -4.05
N ASN A 389 4.47 37.88 -3.19
CA ASN A 389 5.63 37.10 -2.82
C ASN A 389 5.42 35.60 -2.99
N ASP A 390 4.23 35.16 -3.39
CA ASP A 390 3.86 33.75 -3.40
C ASP A 390 3.14 33.38 -4.70
N ILE A 391 3.32 32.13 -5.12
CA ILE A 391 2.49 31.47 -6.13
C ILE A 391 1.92 30.19 -5.52
N LEU A 392 0.61 30.01 -5.64
CA LEU A 392 -0.12 28.87 -5.10
C LEU A 392 -0.90 28.17 -6.21
N VAL A 393 -0.74 26.85 -6.31
CA VAL A 393 -1.57 25.97 -7.15
C VAL A 393 -2.20 24.94 -6.23
N VAL A 394 -3.41 25.23 -5.76
CA VAL A 394 -4.10 24.47 -4.70
C VAL A 394 -4.33 23.02 -5.13
N GLU A 395 -4.69 22.85 -6.40
CA GLU A 395 -4.97 21.57 -7.03
C GLU A 395 -3.74 20.67 -7.16
N LEU A 396 -2.52 21.23 -7.05
CA LEU A 396 -1.26 20.50 -7.04
C LEU A 396 -0.58 20.49 -5.68
N ALA A 397 -1.21 21.10 -4.66
CA ALA A 397 -0.62 21.39 -3.36
C ALA A 397 0.76 22.09 -3.47
N ALA A 398 0.95 22.89 -4.53
CA ALA A 398 2.21 23.56 -4.80
C ALA A 398 2.16 24.99 -4.28
N HIS A 399 3.13 25.35 -3.46
CA HIS A 399 3.32 26.70 -2.95
C HIS A 399 4.79 27.07 -3.04
N ALA A 400 5.09 28.21 -3.66
CA ALA A 400 6.44 28.72 -3.77
C ALA A 400 6.49 30.21 -3.42
N ARG A 401 7.54 30.61 -2.69
CA ARG A 401 7.82 32.00 -2.29
C ARG A 401 8.93 32.60 -3.14
N PHE A 402 8.72 33.81 -3.64
CA PHE A 402 9.65 34.56 -4.49
C PHE A 402 9.82 36.05 -4.08
N GLY A 403 9.36 36.43 -2.88
CA GLY A 403 9.48 37.78 -2.33
C GLY A 403 10.91 38.20 -2.00
N SER A 404 11.24 39.47 -2.30
CA SER A 404 12.59 40.06 -2.25
C SER A 404 13.30 39.96 -0.90
N SER A 405 14.26 39.03 -0.80
CA SER A 405 15.43 39.17 0.08
C SER A 405 16.68 39.39 -0.77
N GLN A 406 16.86 40.62 -1.25
CA GLN A 406 18.16 41.30 -1.37
C GLN A 406 17.88 42.81 -1.52
N VAL A 407 17.48 43.45 -0.42
CA VAL A 407 17.77 44.88 -0.27
C VAL A 407 19.25 44.95 0.07
N VAL A 408 20.10 45.23 -0.92
CA VAL A 408 21.44 45.72 -0.64
C VAL A 408 21.24 47.03 0.13
N PRO A 409 21.74 47.17 1.37
CA PRO A 409 21.55 48.40 2.10
C PRO A 409 22.28 49.52 1.35
N PHE A 410 21.49 50.39 0.73
CA PHE A 410 21.91 51.71 0.28
C PHE A 410 22.14 52.55 1.53
N ASN A 411 23.30 52.40 2.16
CA ASN A 411 23.81 53.32 3.18
C ASN A 411 25.34 53.36 3.07
N ALA A 412 25.82 54.15 2.12
CA ALA A 412 27.14 54.76 2.17
C ALA A 412 27.00 56.24 1.82
N ILE A 413 26.27 56.97 2.67
CA ILE A 413 26.50 58.40 2.86
C ILE A 413 26.90 58.58 4.32
N ALA A 414 28.21 58.64 4.55
CA ALA A 414 28.78 59.33 5.69
C ALA A 414 30.07 60.01 5.22
N LEU A 415 29.90 61.25 4.78
CA LEU A 415 30.95 62.26 4.73
C LEU A 415 31.37 62.66 6.15
N LYS A 416 32.65 63.03 6.27
CA LYS A 416 33.42 63.63 7.39
C LYS A 416 34.22 62.60 8.21
N SER A 417 35.55 62.74 8.31
CA SER A 417 36.23 63.99 8.73
C SER A 417 37.62 64.20 8.07
N PRO A 418 38.08 65.46 7.98
CA PRO A 418 39.47 65.83 7.67
C PRO A 418 40.35 65.92 8.95
N GLU A 419 41.68 65.95 8.73
CA GLU A 419 42.79 66.29 9.68
C GLU A 419 43.11 65.23 10.77
N ALA A 420 44.36 64.88 11.15
CA ALA A 420 45.68 65.46 10.94
C ALA A 420 46.82 64.42 11.19
N SER A 421 48.05 64.80 10.76
CA SER A 421 49.38 64.44 11.30
C SER A 421 49.98 63.04 11.05
N ALA A 422 50.84 62.92 10.03
CA ALA A 422 52.32 62.90 10.16
C ALA A 422 52.96 63.08 8.77
#